data_AF-L1L2D5-F1
#
_entry.id   AF-L1L2D5-F1
#
_cell.length_a   1.000
_cell.length_b   1.000
_cell.length_c   1.000
_cell.angle_alpha   90.00
_cell.angle_beta   90.00
_cell.angle_gamma   90.00
#
_symmetry.space_group_name_H-M   'P 1'
#
loop_
_entity.id
_entity.type
_entity.pdbx_description
1 polymer ?
#
loop_
_entity_poly.entity_id
_entity_poly.type
_entity_poly.pdbx_seq_one_letter_code
_entity_poly.pdbx_strand_id
1 'polypeptide(L)' 'MRWYVRELTDESAYDRYVDHLRTHAPDAPVPTRREFERMRTDRQEADPRQGFRCC' A
#
# COMPACT_ATOMS: atom_id res chain seq x y z
N MET A 1 15.38 -10.87 -11.46
CA MET A 1 15.07 -9.42 -11.57
C MET A 1 13.69 -9.03 -10.99
N ARG A 2 13.16 -9.69 -9.94
CA ARG A 2 11.85 -9.35 -9.34
C ARG A 2 11.96 -8.64 -7.97
N TRP A 3 13.19 -8.46 -7.49
CA TRP A 3 13.49 -7.86 -6.18
C TRP A 3 13.68 -6.34 -6.28
N TYR A 4 14.35 -5.88 -7.33
CA TYR A 4 14.59 -4.45 -7.58
C TYR A 4 13.29 -3.67 -7.86
N VAL A 5 12.30 -4.34 -8.45
CA VAL A 5 11.00 -3.72 -8.72
C VAL A 5 10.26 -3.46 -7.42
N ARG A 6 10.49 -4.24 -6.35
CA ARG A 6 9.79 -4.08 -5.06
C ARG A 6 10.26 -2.85 -4.29
N GLU A 7 11.56 -2.57 -4.25
CA GLU A 7 12.09 -1.33 -3.66
C GLU A 7 11.63 -0.09 -4.45
N LEU A 8 11.71 -0.15 -5.79
CA LEU A 8 11.22 0.92 -6.67
C LEU A 8 9.70 1.12 -6.58
N THR A 9 8.92 0.05 -6.44
CA THR A 9 7.46 0.16 -6.23
C THR A 9 7.12 0.58 -4.82
N ASP A 10 7.98 0.38 -3.82
CA ASP A 10 7.76 0.86 -2.46
C ASP A 10 7.96 2.37 -2.39
N GLU A 11 9.04 2.89 -2.98
CA GLU A 11 9.27 4.34 -3.07
C GLU A 11 8.19 5.05 -3.91
N SER A 12 7.75 4.44 -5.02
CA SER A 12 6.70 5.01 -5.86
C SER A 12 5.27 4.59 -5.48
N ALA A 13 5.07 3.87 -4.37
CA ALA A 13 3.76 3.33 -3.98
C ALA A 13 2.78 4.44 -3.64
N TYR A 14 3.28 5.45 -2.92
CA TYR A 14 2.48 6.58 -2.48
C TYR A 14 2.02 7.43 -3.67
N ASP A 15 2.93 7.83 -4.56
CA ASP A 15 2.55 8.63 -5.74
C ASP A 15 1.53 7.90 -6.63
N ARG A 16 1.72 6.59 -6.86
CA ARG A 16 0.74 5.78 -7.60
C ARG A 16 -0.61 5.72 -6.88
N TYR A 17 -0.61 5.62 -5.55
CA TYR A 17 -1.85 5.61 -4.77
C TYR A 17 -2.58 6.96 -4.84
N VAL A 18 -1.85 8.07 -4.76
CA VAL A 18 -2.42 9.42 -4.87
C VAL A 18 -2.98 9.66 -6.28
N ASP A 19 -2.27 9.25 -7.32
CA ASP A 19 -2.74 9.36 -8.71
C ASP A 19 -4.02 8.53 -8.95
N HIS A 20 -4.03 7.29 -8.45
CA HIS A 20 -5.20 6.43 -8.47
C HIS A 20 -6.38 7.05 -7.69
N LEU A 21 -6.12 7.59 -6.49
CA LEU A 21 -7.14 8.22 -5.67
C LEU A 21 -7.71 9.47 -6.35
N ARG A 22 -6.86 10.31 -6.95
CA ARG A 22 -7.31 11.48 -7.72
C ARG A 22 -8.16 11.10 -8.92
N THR A 23 -7.86 9.97 -9.56
CA THR A 23 -8.62 9.47 -10.72
C THR A 23 -9.98 8.89 -10.32
N HIS A 24 -10.04 8.14 -9.22
CA HIS A 24 -11.26 7.42 -8.80
C HIS A 24 -12.13 8.18 -7.79
N ALA A 25 -11.54 9.07 -7.00
CA ALA A 25 -12.18 9.80 -5.92
C ALA A 25 -11.53 11.19 -5.74
N PRO A 26 -11.74 12.13 -6.68
CA PRO A 26 -11.14 13.46 -6.63
C PRO A 26 -11.56 14.28 -5.41
N ASP A 27 -12.75 14.01 -4.85
CA ASP A 27 -13.28 14.70 -3.65
C ASP A 27 -12.86 14.05 -2.33
N ALA A 28 -12.17 12.90 -2.38
CA ALA A 28 -11.71 12.23 -1.17
C ALA A 28 -10.42 12.89 -0.65
N PRO A 29 -10.25 13.03 0.68
CA PRO A 29 -9.01 13.52 1.24
C PRO A 29 -7.87 12.56 0.92
N VAL A 30 -6.80 13.10 0.34
CA VAL A 30 -5.57 12.34 0.08
C VAL A 30 -4.93 11.99 1.43
N PRO A 31 -4.83 10.70 1.79
CA PRO A 31 -4.20 10.31 3.05
C PRO A 31 -2.71 10.65 3.01
N THR A 32 -2.17 11.05 4.14
CA THR A 32 -0.74 11.30 4.28
C THR A 32 0.07 10.02 4.13
N ARG A 33 1.38 10.13 3.85
CA ARG A 33 2.29 8.97 3.72
C ARG A 33 2.18 7.98 4.89
N ARG A 34 2.09 8.50 6.12
CA ARG A 34 1.95 7.68 7.34
C ARG A 34 0.63 6.91 7.39
N GLU A 35 -0.46 7.51 6.93
CA GLU A 35 -1.77 6.86 6.86
C GLU A 35 -1.81 5.78 5.78
N PHE A 36 -1.16 6.03 4.64
CA PHE A 36 -0.97 5.04 3.59
C PHE A 36 -0.17 3.82 4.08
N GLU A 37 0.95 4.06 4.77
CA GLU A 37 1.76 2.99 5.38
C GLU A 37 0.96 2.20 6.42
N ARG A 38 0.19 2.88 7.29
CA ARG A 38 -0.69 2.21 8.25
C ARG A 38 -1.75 1.35 7.56
N MET A 39 -2.43 1.86 6.54
CA MET A 39 -3.45 1.12 5.79
C MET A 39 -2.85 -0.10 5.06
N ARG A 40 -1.63 0.04 4.53
CA ARG A 40 -0.88 -1.07 3.92
C ARG A 40 -0.55 -2.16 4.94
N THR A 41 -0.08 -1.78 6.12
CA THR A 41 0.22 -2.72 7.22
C THR A 41 -1.05 -3.38 7.74
N ASP A 42 -2.11 -2.63 7.98
CA ASP A 42 -3.41 -3.13 8.44
C ASP A 42 -4.00 -4.14 7.43
N ARG A 43 -3.94 -3.83 6.12
CA ARG A 43 -4.35 -4.78 5.07
C ARG A 43 -3.47 -6.03 5.02
N GLN A 44 -2.18 -5.90 5.36
CA GLN A 44 -1.22 -7.00 5.36
C GLN A 44 -1.39 -7.90 6.59
N GLU A 45 -1.74 -7.32 7.73
CA GLU A 45 -2.10 -7.99 8.99
C GLU A 45 -3.47 -8.68 8.87
N ALA A 46 -4.45 -7.99 8.26
CA ALA A 46 -5.78 -8.50 7.99
C ALA A 46 -5.83 -9.54 6.86
N ASP A 47 -4.74 -9.78 6.12
CA ASP A 47 -4.69 -10.85 5.13
C ASP A 47 -4.45 -12.19 5.88
N PRO A 48 -5.50 -13.05 6.03
CA PRO A 48 -5.41 -14.29 6.79
C PRO A 48 -4.44 -15.30 6.17
N ARG A 49 -3.93 -15.05 4.96
CA ARG A 49 -2.92 -15.89 4.29
C ARG A 49 -1.53 -15.77 4.91
N GLN A 50 -1.28 -14.77 5.77
CA GLN A 50 -0.05 -14.67 6.56
C GLN A 50 -0.18 -15.24 7.97
N GLY A 51 -1.41 -15.46 8.45
CA GLY A 51 -1.72 -15.89 9.81
C GLY A 51 -1.73 -17.40 10.04
N PHE A 52 -1.29 -18.22 9.09
CA PHE A 52 -1.24 -19.68 9.27
C PHE A 52 0.12 -20.26 8.84
N ARG A 53 1.21 -19.81 9.47
CA ARG A 53 2.40 -20.65 9.61
C ARG A 53 2.34 -21.34 10.97
N CYS A 54 1.56 -22.41 11.02
CA CYS A 54 1.62 -23.40 12.09
C CYS A 54 2.94 -24.17 11.92
N CYS A 55 3.91 -23.91 12.79
CA CYS A 55 4.96 -24.83 13.21
C CYS A 55 4.94 -24.88 14.73
#